data_AF-A0A968U7U2-F1
#
_entry.id   AF-A0A968U7U2-F1
#
_cell.length_a   1.000
_cell.length_b   1.000
_cell.length_c   1.000
_cell.angle_alpha   90.00
_cell.angle_beta   90.00
_cell.angle_gamma   90.00
#
_symmetry.space_group_name_H-M   'P 1'
#
loop_
_entity.id
_entity.type
_entity.pdbx_description
1 polymer ?
#
loop_
_entity_poly.entity_id
_entity_poly.type
_entity_poly.pdbx_seq_one_letter_code
_entity_poly.pdbx_strand_id
1 'polypeptide(L)'
;MSYTASLRQNPGRTSWLVEFRHPLKFDKGGKPGRKVRKGLGDCSEDQASSLVGQLNQLLKDESLWSEDTQSVLQLGFDARAIEIFYDNLEVQPAMHREIREQCIPFPSKDVSQRVLLLGRTGAGKTTLLRQLIGSDNKFDRFPSTSTNRTTTCEIEVISTEKDFSAVVTFMSEGEVRLKVEELISSAILEAVNGVDQKKIARVFLEDSDQRFRLKYLLGNFKAENDNEEDPYAEPFTEEELSDNNDNKTQVVVNSEELQNELASFLHSIKQIATSVKEKFEQERKKTC
;
A
#
# COMPACT_ATOMS: atom_id res chain seq x y z
N MET A 1 20.61 -10.54 17.41
CA MET A 1 20.92 -11.92 16.94
C MET A 1 21.55 -11.77 15.56
N SER A 2 22.66 -12.46 15.25
CA SER A 2 23.28 -12.34 13.92
C SER A 2 22.75 -13.44 13.01
N TYR A 3 22.06 -13.06 11.94
CA TYR A 3 21.64 -13.99 10.89
C TYR A 3 22.79 -14.16 9.90
N THR A 4 23.15 -15.40 9.60
CA THR A 4 24.24 -15.71 8.66
C THR A 4 23.82 -16.82 7.71
N ALA A 5 24.23 -16.68 6.46
CA ALA A 5 24.09 -17.67 5.41
C ALA A 5 25.32 -18.55 5.32
N SER A 6 25.09 -19.84 5.13
CA SER A 6 26.12 -20.86 5.00
C SER A 6 25.93 -21.66 3.72
N LEU A 7 27.05 -21.96 3.07
CA LEU A 7 27.09 -22.84 1.91
C LEU A 7 27.12 -24.30 2.36
N ARG A 8 26.33 -25.14 1.71
CA ARG A 8 26.31 -26.59 1.95
C ARG A 8 26.33 -27.31 0.60
N GLN A 9 26.90 -28.50 0.60
CA GLN A 9 26.85 -29.43 -0.53
C GLN A 9 26.12 -30.68 -0.08
N ASN A 10 25.19 -31.18 -0.89
CA ASN A 10 24.51 -32.42 -0.57
C ASN A 10 25.44 -33.60 -0.87
N PRO A 11 25.61 -34.56 0.04
CA PRO A 11 26.37 -35.77 -0.24
C PRO A 11 25.70 -36.54 -1.39
N GLY A 12 26.40 -36.64 -2.53
CA GLY A 12 25.93 -37.36 -3.72
C GLY A 12 25.34 -36.51 -4.84
N ARG A 13 25.34 -35.16 -4.75
CA ARG A 13 24.97 -34.26 -5.87
C ARG A 13 26.03 -33.17 -6.06
N THR A 14 26.30 -32.79 -7.31
CA THR A 14 27.25 -31.72 -7.68
C THR A 14 26.70 -30.32 -7.42
N SER A 15 25.42 -30.17 -7.06
CA SER A 15 24.78 -28.88 -6.86
C SER A 15 24.96 -28.32 -5.45
N TRP A 16 25.17 -27.00 -5.39
CA TRP A 16 25.34 -26.24 -4.16
C TRP A 16 24.00 -25.79 -3.60
N LEU A 17 23.90 -25.67 -2.28
CA LEU A 17 22.73 -25.13 -1.59
C LEU A 17 23.13 -24.09 -0.54
N VAL A 18 22.28 -23.08 -0.37
CA VAL A 18 22.42 -22.07 0.68
C VAL A 18 21.40 -22.33 1.79
N GLU A 19 21.86 -22.24 3.03
CA GLU A 19 21.05 -22.40 4.22
C GLU A 19 21.26 -21.21 5.16
N PHE A 20 20.16 -20.56 5.56
CA PHE A 20 20.17 -19.45 6.51
C PHE A 20 18.85 -19.37 7.28
N ARG A 21 18.83 -18.57 8.35
CA ARG A 21 17.59 -18.19 9.05
C ARG A 21 17.18 -16.81 8.58
N HIS A 22 15.94 -16.68 8.10
CA HIS A 22 15.46 -15.41 7.56
C HIS A 22 14.85 -14.54 8.67
N PRO A 23 15.32 -13.29 8.88
CA PRO A 23 14.85 -12.41 9.96
C PRO A 23 13.33 -12.16 9.90
N LEU A 24 12.79 -11.93 8.70
CA LEU A 24 11.38 -11.61 8.48
C LEU A 24 10.44 -12.80 8.33
N LYS A 25 10.94 -14.05 8.31
CA LYS A 25 10.08 -15.23 8.21
C LYS A 25 9.94 -15.87 9.58
N PHE A 26 8.71 -16.13 9.98
CA PHE A 26 8.40 -16.74 11.26
C PHE A 26 8.37 -18.27 11.15
N ASP A 27 8.95 -18.94 12.14
CA ASP A 27 8.82 -20.40 12.28
C ASP A 27 7.42 -20.77 12.78
N LYS A 28 7.05 -22.06 12.75
CA LYS A 28 5.73 -22.56 13.18
C LYS A 28 5.34 -22.18 14.62
N GLY A 29 6.32 -21.77 15.44
CA GLY A 29 6.12 -21.28 16.81
C GLY A 29 6.03 -19.75 16.94
N GLY A 30 5.88 -19.00 15.85
CA GLY A 30 5.71 -17.54 15.87
C GLY A 30 6.98 -16.75 16.24
N LYS A 31 8.17 -17.38 16.17
CA LYS A 31 9.46 -16.71 16.39
C LYS A 31 10.12 -16.37 15.06
N PRO A 32 10.76 -15.20 14.92
CA PRO A 32 11.51 -14.84 13.71
C PRO A 32 12.69 -15.79 13.49
N GLY A 33 13.10 -15.99 12.23
CA GLY A 33 14.22 -16.87 11.89
C GLY A 33 13.81 -18.23 11.34
N ARG A 34 12.78 -18.31 10.49
CA ARG A 34 12.43 -19.51 9.73
C ARG A 34 13.62 -19.95 8.89
N LYS A 35 13.90 -21.25 8.94
CA LYS A 35 15.01 -21.84 8.19
C LYS A 35 14.68 -21.87 6.70
N VAL A 36 15.47 -21.16 5.90
CA VAL A 36 15.39 -21.15 4.43
C VAL A 36 16.50 -22.03 3.87
N ARG A 37 16.14 -22.86 2.90
CA ARG A 37 17.05 -23.73 2.15
C ARG A 37 16.72 -23.59 0.68
N LYS A 38 17.67 -23.11 -0.13
CA LYS A 38 17.49 -22.99 -1.58
C LYS A 38 18.69 -23.61 -2.30
N GLY A 39 18.43 -24.35 -3.38
CA GLY A 39 19.47 -24.82 -4.29
C GLY A 39 19.94 -23.67 -5.19
N LEU A 40 21.25 -23.56 -5.41
CA LEU A 40 21.86 -22.52 -6.24
C LEU A 40 21.99 -22.93 -7.72
N GLY A 41 21.49 -24.11 -8.09
CA GLY A 41 21.59 -24.66 -9.45
C GLY A 41 22.99 -25.17 -9.80
N ASP A 42 23.28 -25.21 -11.10
CA ASP A 42 24.61 -25.54 -11.64
C ASP A 42 25.49 -24.28 -11.61
N CYS A 43 26.09 -24.01 -10.45
CA CYS A 43 27.02 -22.90 -10.26
C CYS A 43 28.39 -23.40 -9.78
N SER A 44 29.45 -22.68 -10.11
CA SER A 44 30.81 -22.97 -9.59
C SER A 44 30.93 -22.59 -8.11
N GLU A 45 31.90 -23.18 -7.41
CA GLU A 45 32.16 -22.90 -6.00
C GLU A 45 32.40 -21.40 -5.73
N ASP A 46 33.14 -20.73 -6.62
CA ASP A 46 33.41 -19.28 -6.52
C ASP A 46 32.12 -18.45 -6.62
N GLN A 47 31.22 -18.80 -7.55
CA GLN A 47 29.94 -18.11 -7.70
C GLN A 47 29.04 -18.35 -6.49
N ALA A 48 29.02 -19.58 -5.99
CA ALA A 48 28.24 -19.95 -4.80
C ALA A 48 28.75 -19.20 -3.55
N SER A 49 30.06 -19.07 -3.40
CA SER A 49 30.70 -18.30 -2.33
C SER A 49 30.37 -16.80 -2.43
N SER A 50 30.42 -16.23 -3.63
CA SER A 50 30.03 -14.83 -3.88
C SER A 50 28.56 -14.57 -3.52
N LEU A 51 27.64 -15.46 -3.90
CA LEU A 51 26.22 -15.36 -3.57
C LEU A 51 25.98 -15.40 -2.05
N VAL A 52 26.69 -16.27 -1.33
CA VAL A 52 26.62 -16.33 0.14
C VAL A 52 27.18 -15.06 0.77
N GLY A 53 28.24 -14.48 0.21
CA GLY A 53 28.77 -13.19 0.63
C GLY A 53 27.74 -12.06 0.51
N GLN A 54 27.07 -11.97 -0.64
CA GLN A 54 26.00 -11.00 -0.88
C GLN A 54 24.79 -11.21 0.04
N LEU A 55 24.36 -12.46 0.25
CA LEU A 55 23.28 -12.79 1.20
C LEU A 55 23.65 -12.41 2.63
N ASN A 56 24.92 -12.56 3.04
CA ASN A 56 25.38 -12.14 4.36
C ASN A 56 25.41 -10.61 4.52
N GLN A 57 25.61 -9.85 3.44
CA GLN A 57 25.45 -8.40 3.46
C GLN A 57 23.99 -8.02 3.70
N LEU A 58 23.05 -8.62 2.95
CA LEU A 58 21.60 -8.42 3.14
C LEU A 58 21.13 -8.82 4.54
N LEU A 59 21.58 -9.96 5.05
CA LEU A 59 21.22 -10.45 6.39
C LEU A 59 21.78 -9.62 7.54
N LYS A 60 22.79 -8.77 7.28
CA LYS A 60 23.43 -7.94 8.31
C LYS A 60 22.81 -6.55 8.39
N ASP A 61 22.34 -6.01 7.27
CA ASP A 61 21.79 -4.67 7.21
C ASP A 61 20.26 -4.70 7.32
N GLU A 62 19.74 -4.30 8.49
CA GLU A 62 18.30 -4.28 8.76
C GLU A 62 17.55 -3.30 7.86
N SER A 63 18.22 -2.26 7.35
CA SER A 63 17.61 -1.29 6.43
C SER A 63 17.26 -1.91 5.08
N LEU A 64 17.90 -3.03 4.72
CA LEU A 64 17.68 -3.75 3.48
C LEU A 64 16.61 -4.85 3.60
N TRP A 65 15.90 -4.94 4.72
CA TRP A 65 14.92 -6.01 4.91
C TRP A 65 13.54 -5.69 4.30
N SER A 66 13.27 -4.44 3.91
CA SER A 66 12.01 -4.10 3.22
C SER A 66 12.03 -4.52 1.75
N GLU A 67 10.89 -5.00 1.24
CA GLU A 67 10.71 -5.30 -0.20
C GLU A 67 11.03 -4.09 -1.09
N ASP A 68 10.90 -2.88 -0.55
CA ASP A 68 11.12 -1.63 -1.28
C ASP A 68 12.60 -1.38 -1.59
N THR A 69 13.51 -1.98 -0.82
CA THR A 69 14.94 -1.98 -1.14
C THR A 69 15.30 -2.94 -2.28
N GLN A 70 14.42 -3.87 -2.65
CA GLN A 70 14.68 -4.85 -3.70
C GLN A 70 15.06 -4.20 -5.04
N SER A 71 14.38 -3.12 -5.42
CA SER A 71 14.64 -2.37 -6.66
C SER A 71 15.96 -1.59 -6.62
N VAL A 72 16.35 -1.08 -5.44
CA VAL A 72 17.64 -0.39 -5.24
C VAL A 72 18.81 -1.39 -5.27
N LEU A 73 18.59 -2.61 -4.77
CA LEU A 73 19.60 -3.66 -4.71
C LEU A 73 19.88 -4.30 -6.07
N GLN A 74 18.97 -4.21 -7.04
CA GLN A 74 19.18 -4.72 -8.41
C GLN A 74 20.39 -4.11 -9.13
N LEU A 75 20.86 -2.93 -8.70
CA LEU A 75 22.03 -2.27 -9.29
C LEU A 75 23.38 -2.78 -8.75
N GLY A 76 23.39 -3.50 -7.62
CA GLY A 76 24.63 -3.91 -6.94
C GLY A 76 24.70 -5.38 -6.51
N PHE A 77 23.59 -6.12 -6.56
CA PHE A 77 23.49 -7.51 -6.10
C PHE A 77 23.11 -8.45 -7.26
N ASP A 78 23.56 -9.70 -7.18
CA ASP A 78 23.14 -10.75 -8.12
C ASP A 78 21.63 -10.99 -7.94
N ALA A 79 20.90 -11.02 -9.05
CA ALA A 79 19.45 -11.26 -9.07
C ALA A 79 19.03 -12.51 -8.29
N ARG A 80 19.88 -13.56 -8.29
CA ARG A 80 19.63 -14.79 -7.53
C ARG A 80 19.70 -14.58 -6.02
N ALA A 81 20.62 -13.75 -5.53
CA ALA A 81 20.74 -13.45 -4.10
C ALA A 81 19.52 -12.66 -3.61
N ILE A 82 19.09 -11.68 -4.41
CA ILE A 82 17.87 -10.91 -4.17
C ILE A 82 16.66 -11.84 -4.15
N GLU A 83 16.49 -12.66 -5.20
CA GLU A 83 15.39 -13.62 -5.27
C GLU A 83 15.38 -14.51 -4.02
N ILE A 84 16.50 -15.15 -3.66
CA ILE A 84 16.58 -16.04 -2.48
C ILE A 84 16.18 -15.35 -1.16
N PHE A 85 16.51 -14.07 -1.01
CA PHE A 85 16.19 -13.30 0.19
C PHE A 85 14.72 -12.91 0.25
N TYR A 86 14.19 -12.27 -0.81
CA TYR A 86 12.82 -11.75 -0.85
C TYR A 86 11.77 -12.80 -1.27
N ASP A 87 12.17 -13.99 -1.72
CA ASP A 87 11.27 -15.08 -2.14
C ASP A 87 10.25 -15.37 -1.04
N ASN A 88 8.95 -15.19 -1.31
CA ASN A 88 7.84 -15.44 -0.37
C ASN A 88 8.01 -14.73 0.99
N LEU A 89 8.39 -13.46 1.02
CA LEU A 89 8.16 -12.65 2.21
C LEU A 89 6.65 -12.47 2.37
N GLU A 90 6.13 -12.95 3.49
CA GLU A 90 4.75 -12.70 3.85
C GLU A 90 4.69 -11.28 4.42
N VAL A 91 3.95 -10.39 3.75
CA VAL A 91 3.58 -9.07 4.30
C VAL A 91 2.97 -9.33 5.68
N GLN A 92 3.65 -8.88 6.73
CA GLN A 92 3.15 -9.04 8.09
C GLN A 92 1.79 -8.35 8.16
N PRO A 93 0.72 -9.04 8.63
CA PRO A 93 -0.54 -8.36 8.88
C PRO A 93 -0.27 -7.27 9.92
N ALA A 94 -0.47 -6.03 9.53
CA ALA A 94 -0.11 -4.90 10.37
C ALA A 94 -0.90 -4.96 11.68
N MET A 95 -0.18 -4.92 12.81
CA MET A 95 -0.73 -5.03 14.16
C MET A 95 -1.36 -3.70 14.62
N HIS A 96 -2.17 -3.07 13.77
CA HIS A 96 -2.72 -1.72 13.97
C HIS A 96 -3.41 -1.56 15.32
N ARG A 97 -4.24 -2.55 15.68
CA ARG A 97 -5.01 -2.54 16.93
C ARG A 97 -4.12 -2.59 18.17
N GLU A 98 -3.05 -3.38 18.13
CA GLU A 98 -2.13 -3.51 19.26
C GLU A 98 -1.29 -2.25 19.44
N ILE A 99 -0.80 -1.66 18.35
CA ILE A 99 -0.08 -0.38 18.37
C ILE A 99 -0.98 0.71 18.96
N ARG A 100 -2.23 0.78 18.49
CA ARG A 100 -3.21 1.74 19.02
C ARG A 100 -3.45 1.53 20.50
N GLU A 101 -3.68 0.28 20.94
CA GLU A 101 -3.98 -0.05 22.35
C GLU A 101 -2.81 0.29 23.29
N GLN A 102 -1.57 0.19 22.82
CA GLN A 102 -0.39 0.62 23.59
C GLN A 102 -0.34 2.14 23.81
N CYS A 103 -0.81 2.92 22.83
CA CYS A 103 -0.80 4.38 22.90
C CYS A 103 -2.03 4.95 23.62
N ILE A 104 -3.23 4.49 23.26
CA ILE A 104 -4.50 4.86 23.89
C ILE A 104 -5.24 3.57 24.22
N PRO A 105 -5.13 3.06 25.46
CA PRO A 105 -5.79 1.84 25.87
C PRO A 105 -7.28 2.05 26.06
N PHE A 106 -8.09 1.04 25.74
CA PHE A 106 -9.49 1.07 26.12
C PHE A 106 -9.66 0.97 27.64
N PRO A 107 -10.61 1.71 28.23
CA PRO A 107 -11.00 1.47 29.62
C PRO A 107 -11.49 0.02 29.82
N SER A 108 -11.36 -0.46 31.07
CA SER A 108 -11.88 -1.77 31.45
C SER A 108 -13.38 -1.85 31.17
N LYS A 109 -13.86 -3.06 30.84
CA LYS A 109 -15.28 -3.34 30.61
C LYS A 109 -16.14 -3.14 31.85
N ASP A 110 -15.54 -3.17 33.05
CA ASP A 110 -16.26 -2.97 34.31
C ASP A 110 -16.70 -1.51 34.50
N VAL A 111 -16.02 -0.57 33.82
CA VAL A 111 -16.22 0.88 33.98
C VAL A 111 -16.73 1.51 32.68
N SER A 112 -16.74 0.79 31.56
CA SER A 112 -17.09 1.33 30.25
C SER A 112 -17.93 0.37 29.41
N GLN A 113 -18.89 0.92 28.68
CA GLN A 113 -19.65 0.20 27.67
C GLN A 113 -19.00 0.39 26.30
N ARG A 114 -18.92 -0.70 25.51
CA ARG A 114 -18.40 -0.67 24.15
C ARG A 114 -19.57 -0.87 23.19
N VAL A 115 -19.80 0.13 22.33
CA VAL A 115 -20.86 0.10 21.33
C VAL A 115 -20.23 0.01 19.95
N LEU A 116 -20.66 -0.99 19.17
CA LEU A 116 -20.22 -1.17 17.78
C LEU A 116 -21.35 -0.77 16.84
N LEU A 117 -21.10 0.25 16.01
CA LEU A 117 -22.05 0.72 15.01
C LEU A 117 -21.82 -0.03 13.68
N LEU A 118 -22.71 -0.95 13.33
CA LEU A 118 -22.68 -1.72 12.09
C LEU A 118 -23.81 -1.30 11.15
N GLY A 119 -23.56 -1.38 9.84
CA GLY A 119 -24.57 -1.07 8.82
C GLY A 119 -23.96 -0.66 7.48
N ARG A 120 -24.78 -0.60 6.44
CA ARG A 120 -24.36 -0.23 5.08
C ARG A 120 -23.87 1.23 5.00
N THR A 121 -23.08 1.55 3.97
CA THR A 121 -22.71 2.94 3.65
C THR A 121 -23.98 3.78 3.45
N GLY A 122 -23.96 5.04 3.87
CA GLY A 122 -25.12 5.94 3.77
C GLY A 122 -26.21 5.75 4.84
N ALA A 123 -26.12 4.72 5.69
CA ALA A 123 -27.10 4.51 6.77
C ALA A 123 -27.02 5.53 7.94
N GLY A 124 -26.18 6.57 7.82
CA GLY A 124 -26.06 7.61 8.84
C GLY A 124 -25.22 7.25 10.07
N LYS A 125 -24.41 6.18 10.04
CA LYS A 125 -23.56 5.76 11.19
C LYS A 125 -22.63 6.87 11.66
N THR A 126 -21.92 7.51 10.73
CA THR A 126 -20.97 8.59 11.05
C THR A 126 -21.73 9.83 11.54
N THR A 127 -22.91 10.12 11.00
CA THR A 127 -23.79 11.20 11.48
C THR A 127 -24.26 10.94 12.92
N LEU A 128 -24.68 9.71 13.24
CA LEU A 128 -25.03 9.32 14.61
C LEU A 128 -23.82 9.43 15.54
N LEU A 129 -22.64 9.00 15.10
CA LEU A 129 -21.41 9.13 15.88
C LEU A 129 -21.11 10.60 16.21
N ARG A 130 -21.22 11.52 15.23
CA ARG A 130 -21.06 12.97 15.46
C ARG A 130 -21.99 13.48 16.55
N GLN A 131 -23.26 13.09 16.51
CA GLN A 131 -24.24 13.47 17.54
C GLN A 131 -23.88 12.93 18.92
N LEU A 132 -23.40 11.68 19.00
CA LEU A 132 -22.99 11.06 20.27
C LEU A 132 -21.76 11.74 20.89
N ILE A 133 -20.81 12.16 20.07
CA ILE A 133 -19.58 12.82 20.55
C ILE A 133 -19.71 14.33 20.66
N GLY A 134 -20.87 14.89 20.30
CA GLY A 134 -21.13 16.34 20.32
C GLY A 134 -20.37 17.14 19.28
N SER A 135 -19.93 16.52 18.17
CA SER A 135 -19.21 17.21 17.10
C SER A 135 -20.16 18.09 16.29
N ASP A 136 -19.81 19.38 16.17
CA ASP A 136 -20.59 20.35 15.39
C ASP A 136 -20.36 20.18 13.88
N ASN A 137 -21.45 20.24 13.11
CA ASN A 137 -21.42 20.00 11.67
C ASN A 137 -20.80 21.16 10.86
N LYS A 138 -20.72 22.36 11.44
CA LYS A 138 -20.11 23.54 10.82
C LYS A 138 -18.67 23.72 11.25
N PHE A 139 -18.40 23.59 12.55
CA PHE A 139 -17.09 23.92 13.14
C PHE A 139 -16.12 22.74 13.18
N ASP A 140 -16.55 21.57 13.68
CA ASP A 140 -15.64 20.44 13.91
C ASP A 140 -15.52 19.53 12.68
N ARG A 141 -16.66 19.25 12.03
CA ARG A 141 -16.78 18.38 10.84
C ARG A 141 -16.06 17.02 10.99
N PHE A 142 -15.97 16.46 12.20
CA PHE A 142 -15.25 15.21 12.48
C PHE A 142 -16.13 14.13 13.14
N PRO A 143 -16.06 12.86 12.72
CA PRO A 143 -15.38 12.37 11.51
C PRO A 143 -16.12 12.82 10.25
N SER A 144 -15.42 12.96 9.12
CA SER A 144 -16.04 13.40 7.85
C SER A 144 -17.27 12.56 7.47
N THR A 145 -18.38 13.22 7.14
CA THR A 145 -19.63 12.59 6.70
C THR A 145 -19.89 12.93 5.24
N SER A 146 -20.04 11.94 4.38
CA SER A 146 -20.60 12.12 3.04
C SER A 146 -21.46 10.92 2.65
N THR A 147 -22.21 11.07 1.56
CA THR A 147 -22.98 9.98 0.95
C THR A 147 -22.06 8.92 0.32
N ASN A 148 -20.84 9.30 -0.07
CA ASN A 148 -19.77 8.39 -0.46
C ASN A 148 -19.21 7.65 0.76
N ARG A 149 -18.46 6.56 0.54
CA ARG A 149 -17.84 5.82 1.65
C ARG A 149 -16.67 6.61 2.24
N THR A 150 -16.96 7.58 3.12
CA THR A 150 -15.98 8.48 3.74
C THR A 150 -15.16 7.77 4.81
N THR A 151 -15.80 6.94 5.63
CA THR A 151 -15.16 6.13 6.67
C THR A 151 -14.76 4.77 6.08
N THR A 152 -13.57 4.69 5.47
CA THR A 152 -13.01 3.46 4.91
C THR A 152 -12.16 2.68 5.90
N CYS A 153 -11.68 3.34 6.95
CA CYS A 153 -10.89 2.76 8.04
C CYS A 153 -11.75 2.61 9.29
N GLU A 154 -11.34 1.70 10.17
CA GLU A 154 -11.96 1.57 11.49
C GLU A 154 -11.68 2.83 12.32
N ILE A 155 -12.74 3.38 12.94
CA ILE A 155 -12.64 4.53 13.83
C ILE A 155 -13.12 4.08 15.21
N GLU A 156 -12.29 4.33 16.21
CA GLU A 156 -12.59 4.07 17.60
C GLU A 156 -12.58 5.40 18.36
N VAL A 157 -13.69 5.74 19.01
CA VAL A 157 -13.79 6.94 19.85
C VAL A 157 -13.91 6.51 21.30
N ILE A 158 -13.10 7.11 22.17
CA ILE A 158 -13.19 6.94 23.62
C ILE A 158 -13.55 8.31 24.21
N SER A 159 -14.75 8.43 24.77
CA SER A 159 -15.19 9.63 25.47
C SER A 159 -14.74 9.57 26.94
N THR A 160 -13.90 10.52 27.35
CA THR A 160 -13.43 10.69 28.74
C THR A 160 -13.32 12.18 29.07
N GLU A 161 -13.13 12.53 30.35
CA GLU A 161 -12.93 13.92 30.80
C GLU A 161 -11.51 14.47 30.55
N LYS A 162 -10.66 13.74 29.80
CA LYS A 162 -9.28 14.13 29.49
C LYS A 162 -9.19 15.02 28.25
N ASP A 163 -8.02 15.64 28.06
CA ASP A 163 -7.67 16.35 26.83
C ASP A 163 -7.77 15.46 25.59
N PHE A 164 -8.06 16.09 24.44
CA PHE A 164 -8.17 15.40 23.16
C PHE A 164 -6.82 14.81 22.74
N SER A 165 -6.84 13.53 22.37
CA SER A 165 -5.69 12.82 21.81
C SER A 165 -6.15 11.85 20.72
N ALA A 166 -5.27 11.58 19.76
CA ALA A 166 -5.55 10.69 18.64
C ALA A 166 -4.34 9.82 18.33
N VAL A 167 -4.61 8.59 17.88
CA VAL A 167 -3.60 7.68 17.34
C VAL A 167 -4.09 7.24 15.97
N VAL A 168 -3.21 7.38 14.97
CA VAL A 168 -3.47 6.99 13.60
C VAL A 168 -2.44 5.96 13.19
N THR A 169 -2.91 4.81 12.71
CA THR A 169 -2.04 3.79 12.14
C THR A 169 -2.23 3.78 10.62
N PHE A 170 -1.12 3.82 9.89
CA PHE A 170 -1.14 3.81 8.43
C PHE A 170 -1.01 2.39 7.89
N MET A 171 -1.54 2.17 6.69
CA MET A 171 -1.23 0.98 5.90
C MET A 171 0.28 0.90 5.68
N SER A 172 0.83 -0.30 5.70
CA SER A 172 2.23 -0.53 5.36
C SER A 172 2.50 -0.20 3.90
N GLU A 173 3.77 0.06 3.56
CA GLU A 173 4.18 0.31 2.18
C GLU A 173 3.79 -0.85 1.24
N GLY A 174 3.98 -2.10 1.66
CA GLY A 174 3.57 -3.27 0.90
C GLY A 174 2.06 -3.35 0.64
N GLU A 175 1.23 -3.01 1.63
CA GLU A 175 -0.23 -2.92 1.44
C GLU A 175 -0.62 -1.80 0.46
N VAL A 176 0.05 -0.65 0.55
CA VAL A 176 -0.17 0.46 -0.39
C VAL A 176 0.26 0.07 -1.81
N ARG A 177 1.42 -0.56 -1.96
CA ARG A 177 1.94 -1.07 -3.23
C ARG A 177 0.96 -2.04 -3.88
N LEU A 178 0.50 -3.05 -3.14
CA LEU A 178 -0.48 -4.03 -3.64
C LEU A 178 -1.76 -3.34 -4.13
N LYS A 179 -2.27 -2.36 -3.38
CA LYS A 179 -3.46 -1.58 -3.78
C LYS A 179 -3.23 -0.77 -5.06
N VAL A 180 -2.05 -0.18 -5.22
CA VAL A 180 -1.69 0.54 -6.45
C VAL A 180 -1.58 -0.43 -7.62
N GLU A 181 -0.99 -1.61 -7.42
CA GLU A 181 -0.90 -2.66 -8.45
C GLU A 181 -2.29 -3.16 -8.90
N GLU A 182 -3.23 -3.30 -7.98
CA GLU A 182 -4.63 -3.65 -8.28
C GLU A 182 -5.32 -2.57 -9.16
N LEU A 183 -5.10 -1.29 -8.84
CA LEU A 183 -5.61 -0.15 -9.63
C LEU A 183 -5.00 -0.12 -11.04
N ILE A 184 -3.68 -0.31 -11.14
CA ILE A 184 -2.98 -0.39 -12.43
C ILE A 184 -3.53 -1.55 -13.25
N SER A 185 -3.66 -2.74 -12.66
CA SER A 185 -4.18 -3.93 -13.33
C SER A 185 -5.60 -3.71 -13.86
N SER A 186 -6.46 -3.11 -13.03
CA SER A 186 -7.84 -2.78 -13.40
C SER A 186 -7.89 -1.76 -14.54
N ALA A 187 -7.04 -0.74 -14.50
CA ALA A 187 -6.95 0.26 -15.55
C ALA A 187 -6.41 -0.32 -16.87
N ILE A 188 -5.44 -1.24 -16.83
CA ILE A 188 -4.94 -1.96 -18.02
C ILE A 188 -6.06 -2.80 -18.64
N LEU A 189 -6.86 -3.52 -17.84
CA LEU A 189 -7.97 -4.30 -18.35
C LEU A 189 -9.00 -3.44 -19.10
N GLU A 190 -9.35 -2.27 -18.54
CA GLU A 190 -10.21 -1.30 -19.20
C GLU A 190 -9.59 -0.74 -20.49
N ALA A 191 -8.28 -0.48 -20.48
CA ALA A 191 -7.55 -0.02 -21.67
C ALA A 191 -7.51 -1.08 -22.79
N VAL A 192 -7.32 -2.36 -22.45
CA VAL A 192 -7.35 -3.48 -23.43
C VAL A 192 -8.73 -3.60 -24.08
N ASN A 193 -9.79 -3.35 -23.31
CA ASN A 193 -11.17 -3.33 -23.81
C ASN A 193 -11.48 -2.12 -24.72
N GLY A 194 -10.52 -1.21 -24.92
CA GLY A 194 -10.66 -0.05 -25.79
C GLY A 194 -11.58 1.03 -25.22
N VAL A 195 -11.71 1.09 -23.90
CA VAL A 195 -12.56 2.05 -23.20
C VAL A 195 -11.92 3.45 -23.21
N ASP A 196 -12.74 4.49 -23.12
CA ASP A 196 -12.30 5.89 -23.11
C ASP A 196 -11.34 6.20 -21.94
N GLN A 197 -10.41 7.13 -22.19
CA GLN A 197 -9.38 7.57 -21.25
C GLN A 197 -9.96 8.08 -19.92
N LYS A 198 -11.12 8.74 -19.95
CA LYS A 198 -11.80 9.19 -18.73
C LYS A 198 -12.13 8.03 -17.79
N LYS A 199 -12.63 6.91 -18.34
CA LYS A 199 -12.97 5.73 -17.54
C LYS A 199 -11.71 4.97 -17.09
N ILE A 200 -10.66 4.91 -17.91
CA ILE A 200 -9.35 4.38 -17.50
C ILE A 200 -8.80 5.18 -16.31
N ALA A 201 -8.82 6.50 -16.41
CA ALA A 201 -8.35 7.39 -15.33
C ALA A 201 -9.18 7.21 -14.06
N ARG A 202 -10.51 7.10 -14.17
CA ARG A 202 -11.38 6.87 -13.01
C ARG A 202 -11.04 5.58 -12.28
N VAL A 203 -10.82 4.47 -13.01
CA VAL A 203 -10.49 3.16 -12.42
C VAL A 203 -9.07 3.14 -11.86
N PHE A 204 -8.13 3.88 -12.47
CA PHE A 204 -6.78 4.03 -11.94
C PHE A 204 -6.75 4.87 -10.64
N LEU A 205 -7.59 5.89 -10.54
CA LEU A 205 -7.57 6.84 -9.42
C LEU A 205 -8.36 6.40 -8.19
N GLU A 206 -9.29 5.47 -8.35
CA GLU A 206 -10.17 5.01 -7.28
C GLU A 206 -10.56 3.55 -7.46
N ASP A 207 -10.40 2.79 -6.39
CA ASP A 207 -10.84 1.40 -6.32
C ASP A 207 -12.37 1.31 -6.45
N SER A 208 -12.85 0.26 -7.09
CA SER A 208 -14.28 -0.05 -7.29
C SER A 208 -15.08 -0.02 -5.98
N ASP A 209 -14.49 -0.51 -4.89
CA ASP A 209 -15.11 -0.51 -3.58
C ASP A 209 -15.04 0.86 -2.91
N GLN A 210 -14.21 1.79 -3.40
CA GLN A 210 -13.89 3.08 -2.80
C GLN A 210 -13.19 2.95 -1.43
N ARG A 211 -12.30 1.97 -1.28
CA ARG A 211 -11.53 1.72 -0.04
C ARG A 211 -10.19 2.43 -0.08
N PHE A 212 -9.65 2.57 -1.29
CA PHE A 212 -8.39 3.20 -1.59
C PHE A 212 -8.58 4.20 -2.73
N ARG A 213 -8.09 5.42 -2.53
CA ARG A 213 -8.34 6.56 -3.42
C ARG A 213 -7.02 7.27 -3.70
N LEU A 214 -6.41 6.90 -4.82
CA LEU A 214 -5.15 7.48 -5.27
C LEU A 214 -5.33 8.95 -5.70
N LYS A 215 -6.54 9.37 -6.05
CA LYS A 215 -6.88 10.78 -6.34
C LYS A 215 -6.58 11.76 -5.21
N TYR A 216 -6.51 11.31 -3.95
CA TYR A 216 -6.11 12.20 -2.86
C TYR A 216 -4.61 12.53 -2.86
N LEU A 217 -3.81 11.76 -3.59
CA LEU A 217 -2.38 12.01 -3.80
C LEU A 217 -2.12 12.66 -5.16
N LEU A 218 -2.74 12.14 -6.22
CA LEU A 218 -2.49 12.57 -7.60
C LEU A 218 -3.45 13.67 -8.10
N GLY A 219 -4.49 13.99 -7.34
CA GLY A 219 -5.57 14.86 -7.77
C GLY A 219 -6.58 14.18 -8.70
N ASN A 220 -7.54 14.97 -9.19
CA ASN A 220 -8.54 14.51 -10.15
C ASN A 220 -8.01 14.62 -11.59
N PHE A 221 -8.42 13.70 -12.45
CA PHE A 221 -8.13 13.80 -13.88
C PHE A 221 -8.97 14.93 -14.51
N LYS A 222 -8.32 15.96 -15.03
CA LYS A 222 -8.97 17.01 -15.81
C LYS A 222 -8.87 16.65 -17.29
N ALA A 223 -9.98 16.24 -17.91
CA ALA A 223 -10.03 16.15 -19.36
C ALA A 223 -10.11 17.57 -19.96
N GLU A 224 -9.48 17.80 -21.12
CA GLU A 224 -9.40 19.10 -21.81
C GLU A 224 -10.77 19.76 -22.15
N ASN A 225 -11.90 19.12 -21.83
CA ASN A 225 -13.25 19.63 -22.04
C ASN A 225 -14.23 19.40 -20.86
N ASP A 226 -13.75 19.04 -19.66
CA ASP A 226 -14.63 18.89 -18.49
C ASP A 226 -14.72 20.20 -17.70
N ASN A 227 -15.76 20.98 -18.01
CA ASN A 227 -16.39 21.93 -17.07
C ASN A 227 -17.39 21.22 -16.13
N GLU A 228 -17.34 19.89 -16.05
CA GLU A 228 -18.08 19.16 -15.03
C GLU A 228 -17.34 19.37 -13.70
N GLU A 229 -17.76 20.41 -12.97
CA GLU A 229 -17.59 20.46 -11.51
C GLU A 229 -18.06 19.10 -10.98
N ASP A 230 -17.15 18.36 -10.32
CA ASP A 230 -17.53 17.17 -9.57
C ASP A 230 -18.68 17.60 -8.64
N PRO A 231 -19.92 17.12 -8.83
CA PRO A 231 -21.07 17.51 -7.99
C PRO A 231 -20.87 17.11 -6.51
N TYR A 232 -19.78 16.37 -6.25
CA TYR A 232 -19.38 15.81 -4.97
C TYR A 232 -17.98 16.26 -4.55
N ALA A 233 -17.32 17.18 -5.29
CA ALA A 233 -16.22 17.96 -4.72
C ALA A 233 -16.82 18.80 -3.60
N GLU A 234 -16.34 18.61 -2.38
CA GLU A 234 -16.62 19.58 -1.32
C GLU A 234 -16.18 20.94 -1.84
N PRO A 235 -17.06 21.95 -1.91
CA PRO A 235 -16.61 23.30 -2.17
C PRO A 235 -15.68 23.64 -1.03
N PHE A 236 -14.37 23.66 -1.30
CA PHE A 236 -13.45 24.47 -0.52
C PHE A 236 -13.96 25.89 -0.69
N THR A 237 -14.84 26.33 0.20
CA THR A 237 -15.38 27.69 0.17
C THR A 237 -14.19 28.64 0.22
N GLU A 238 -14.20 29.74 -0.53
CA GLU A 238 -13.09 30.72 -0.55
C GLU A 238 -12.74 31.24 0.86
N GLU A 239 -13.65 31.09 1.84
CA GLU A 239 -13.40 31.31 3.27
C GLU A 239 -12.37 30.35 3.92
N GLU A 240 -12.11 29.17 3.33
CA GLU A 240 -11.09 28.21 3.80
C GLU A 240 -9.65 28.66 3.45
N LEU A 241 -9.50 29.61 2.52
CA LEU A 241 -8.22 30.25 2.18
C LEU A 241 -7.93 31.49 3.04
N SER A 242 -8.95 32.14 3.64
CA SER A 242 -8.77 33.39 4.38
C SER A 242 -8.51 33.23 5.88
N ASP A 243 -8.91 32.12 6.50
CA ASP A 243 -8.82 31.94 7.96
C ASP A 243 -7.64 31.07 8.44
N ASN A 244 -6.73 30.65 7.54
CA ASN A 244 -5.52 29.90 7.89
C ASN A 244 -4.25 30.77 7.96
N ASN A 245 -4.36 32.03 8.39
CA ASN A 245 -3.21 32.94 8.44
C ASN A 245 -2.23 32.70 9.60
N ASP A 246 -2.44 31.68 10.44
CA ASP A 246 -1.46 31.31 11.46
C ASP A 246 -1.14 29.80 11.41
N ASN A 247 -0.03 29.49 10.72
CA ASN A 247 0.78 28.27 10.86
C ASN A 247 0.23 26.95 10.30
N LYS A 248 0.02 26.86 8.97
CA LYS A 248 0.17 25.59 8.26
C LYS A 248 1.09 25.73 7.06
N THR A 249 2.17 24.97 7.07
CA THR A 249 2.97 24.61 5.90
C THR A 249 2.04 23.98 4.86
N GLN A 250 1.42 24.80 4.01
CA GLN A 250 0.78 24.32 2.80
C GLN A 250 1.89 23.72 1.94
N VAL A 251 1.89 22.41 1.78
CA VAL A 251 2.59 21.77 0.67
C VAL A 251 1.87 22.24 -0.57
N VAL A 252 2.33 23.35 -1.16
CA VAL A 252 1.87 23.84 -2.46
C VAL A 252 2.42 22.85 -3.48
N VAL A 253 1.76 21.70 -3.64
CA VAL A 253 2.05 20.80 -4.74
C VAL A 253 1.53 21.49 -5.99
N ASN A 254 2.42 21.73 -6.95
CA ASN A 254 2.08 22.41 -8.18
C ASN A 254 1.06 21.56 -8.97
N SER A 255 -0.19 22.03 -9.05
CA SER A 255 -1.28 21.28 -9.66
C SER A 255 -1.00 20.88 -11.11
N GLU A 256 -0.15 21.61 -11.83
CA GLU A 256 0.22 21.29 -13.21
C GLU A 256 1.20 20.10 -13.29
N GLU A 257 2.14 20.00 -12.34
CA GLU A 257 3.10 18.89 -12.27
C GLU A 257 2.39 17.57 -12.02
N LEU A 258 1.43 17.54 -11.09
CA LEU A 258 0.62 16.35 -10.82
C LEU A 258 -0.22 15.92 -12.02
N GLN A 259 -0.77 16.87 -12.80
CA GLN A 259 -1.51 16.53 -14.02
C GLN A 259 -0.58 15.93 -15.09
N ASN A 260 0.64 16.47 -15.22
CA ASN A 260 1.64 15.93 -16.14
C ASN A 260 2.08 14.52 -15.73
N GLU A 261 2.32 14.28 -14.44
CA GLU A 261 2.62 12.95 -13.91
C GLU A 261 1.48 11.97 -14.16
N LEU A 262 0.25 12.37 -13.87
CA LEU A 262 -0.93 11.54 -14.10
C LEU A 262 -1.12 11.22 -15.59
N ALA A 263 -0.93 12.19 -16.47
CA ALA A 263 -0.94 11.97 -17.91
C ALA A 263 0.15 10.96 -18.34
N SER A 264 1.34 11.04 -17.75
CA SER A 264 2.43 10.10 -18.01
C SER A 264 2.07 8.67 -17.58
N PHE A 265 1.45 8.50 -16.41
CA PHE A 265 1.02 7.18 -15.92
C PHE A 265 -0.07 6.58 -16.82
N LEU A 266 -1.05 7.38 -17.22
CA LEU A 266 -2.09 6.94 -18.16
C LEU A 266 -1.51 6.55 -19.52
N HIS A 267 -0.48 7.27 -19.98
CA HIS A 267 0.23 6.91 -21.20
C HIS A 267 0.93 5.54 -21.06
N SER A 268 1.66 5.31 -19.96
CA SER A 268 2.30 4.02 -19.68
C SER A 268 1.30 2.87 -19.60
N ILE A 269 0.16 3.07 -18.93
CA ILE A 269 -0.92 2.07 -18.85
C ILE A 269 -1.41 1.69 -20.26
N LYS A 270 -1.63 2.67 -21.13
CA LYS A 270 -2.05 2.43 -22.53
C LYS A 270 -1.00 1.71 -23.36
N GLN A 271 0.29 2.04 -23.17
CA GLN A 271 1.39 1.34 -23.85
C GLN A 271 1.43 -0.14 -23.46
N ILE A 272 1.33 -0.42 -22.15
CA ILE A 272 1.30 -1.80 -21.63
C ILE A 272 0.09 -2.54 -22.20
N ALA A 273 -1.10 -1.94 -22.18
CA ALA A 273 -2.32 -2.52 -22.73
C ALA A 273 -2.18 -2.87 -24.23
N THR A 274 -1.58 -1.98 -25.02
CA THR A 274 -1.31 -2.23 -26.44
C THR A 274 -0.38 -3.42 -26.64
N SER A 275 0.72 -3.47 -25.89
CA SER A 275 1.68 -4.59 -25.95
C SER A 275 1.05 -5.93 -25.56
N VAL A 276 0.20 -5.95 -24.52
CA VAL A 276 -0.52 -7.15 -24.08
C VAL A 276 -1.51 -7.62 -25.15
N LYS A 277 -2.24 -6.68 -25.77
CA LYS A 277 -3.20 -6.99 -26.84
C LYS A 277 -2.51 -7.60 -28.05
N GLU A 278 -1.38 -7.03 -28.49
CA GLU A 278 -0.59 -7.55 -29.61
C GLU A 278 -0.08 -8.97 -29.35
N LYS A 279 0.44 -9.24 -28.14
CA LYS A 279 0.88 -10.59 -27.74
C LYS A 279 -0.28 -11.59 -27.80
N PHE A 280 -1.44 -11.22 -27.27
CA PHE A 280 -2.61 -12.08 -27.27
C PHE A 280 -3.13 -12.40 -28.69
N GLU A 281 -3.11 -11.41 -29.59
CA GLU A 281 -3.47 -11.60 -30.99
C GLU A 281 -2.47 -12.50 -31.74
N GLN A 282 -1.17 -12.39 -31.44
CA GLN A 282 -0.13 -13.25 -32.00
C GLN A 282 -0.27 -14.71 -31.54
N GLU A 283 -0.61 -14.95 -30.27
CA GLU A 283 -0.86 -16.29 -29.74
C GLU A 283 -2.12 -16.93 -30.34
N ARG A 284 -3.20 -16.16 -30.51
CA ARG A 284 -4.40 -16.64 -31.22
C ARG A 284 -4.09 -17.06 -32.66
N LYS A 285 -3.26 -16.31 -33.37
CA LYS A 285 -2.85 -16.63 -34.76
C LYS A 285 -1.94 -17.86 -34.87
N LYS A 286 -1.25 -18.26 -33.80
CA LYS A 286 -0.43 -19.49 -33.77
C LYS A 286 -1.22 -20.75 -33.44
N THR A 287 -2.44 -20.59 -32.91
CA THR A 287 -3.28 -21.68 -32.43
C THR A 287 -4.40 -22.05 -33.41
N CYS A 288 -4.65 -21.19 -34.43
CA CYS A 288 -5.48 -21.49 -35.60
C CYS A 288 -4.58 -21.89 -36.79
#